data_AF-A0A929ECN0-F1
#
_entry.id   AF-A0A929ECN0-F1
#
_cell.length_a   1.000
_cell.length_b   1.000
_cell.length_c   1.000
_cell.angle_alpha   90.00
_cell.angle_beta   90.00
_cell.angle_gamma   90.00
#
_symmetry.space_group_name_H-M   'P 1'
#
loop_
_entity.id
_entity.type
_entity.pdbx_description
1 polymer ?
#
loop_
_entity_poly.entity_id
_entity_poly.type
_entity_poly.pdbx_seq_one_letter_code
_entity_poly.pdbx_strand_id
1 'polypeptide(L)' 'MKKLIIGIFLLSITPAHALDYGKLYESVDKGKAVESVDTTKAMGAVSADGVDYQKAYDSVDKQKAAESIDMQKATEAMMK' A
#
# COMPACT_ATOMS: atom_id res chain seq x y z
N MET A 1 -18.72 17.63 -5.25
CA MET A 1 -17.63 17.24 -6.17
C MET A 1 -16.33 17.87 -5.70
N LYS A 2 -15.59 17.22 -4.79
CA LYS A 2 -14.28 17.69 -4.35
C LYS A 2 -13.22 16.93 -5.15
N LYS A 3 -12.50 17.66 -6.01
CA LYS A 3 -11.37 17.15 -6.78
C LYS A 3 -10.26 16.79 -5.80
N LEU A 4 -10.08 15.50 -5.51
CA LEU A 4 -8.89 15.03 -4.80
C LEU A 4 -7.81 14.81 -5.86
N ILE A 5 -6.99 15.82 -6.07
CA ILE A 5 -5.74 15.71 -6.83
C ILE A 5 -4.80 14.88 -5.94
N ILE A 6 -4.79 13.56 -6.13
CA ILE A 6 -3.64 12.75 -5.73
C ILE A 6 -2.63 12.95 -6.86
N GLY A 7 -1.83 14.01 -6.72
CA GLY A 7 -0.71 14.28 -7.60
C GLY A 7 0.31 13.17 -7.43
N ILE A 8 0.29 12.20 -8.35
CA ILE A 8 1.46 11.37 -8.65
C ILE A 8 2.54 12.35 -9.11
N PHE A 9 3.43 12.69 -8.18
CA PHE A 9 4.63 13.47 -8.46
C PHE A 9 5.66 12.52 -9.08
N LEU A 10 5.40 12.05 -10.30
CA LEU A 10 6.40 11.48 -11.19
C LEU A 10 6.76 12.56 -12.21
N LEU A 11 7.88 13.24 -11.97
CA LEU A 11 8.95 13.52 -12.93
C LEU A 11 9.75 14.74 -12.45
N SER A 12 10.77 14.48 -11.64
CA SER A 12 11.97 15.30 -11.67
C SER A 12 13.18 14.39 -11.49
N ILE A 13 13.96 14.35 -12.56
CA ILE A 13 15.14 13.53 -12.83
C ILE A 13 16.10 13.60 -11.63
N THR A 14 16.35 12.48 -10.98
CA THR A 14 17.39 12.29 -9.95
C THR A 14 18.00 10.89 -10.16
N PRO A 15 19.26 10.66 -9.74
CA PRO A 15 20.09 9.57 -10.25
C PRO A 15 19.42 8.22 -10.00
N ALA A 16 19.77 7.21 -10.80
CA ALA A 16 19.24 5.85 -10.70
C ALA A 16 19.57 5.24 -9.32
N HIS A 17 18.81 5.63 -8.30
CA HIS A 17 18.77 5.01 -6.99
C HIS A 17 18.19 3.63 -7.20
N ALA A 18 19.02 2.61 -7.04
CA ALA A 18 18.56 1.24 -7.10
C ALA A 18 17.68 1.03 -5.87
N LEU A 19 16.37 1.06 -6.07
CA LEU A 19 15.41 0.75 -5.01
C LEU A 19 15.75 -0.64 -4.46
N ASP A 20 16.09 -0.69 -3.18
CA ASP A 20 16.34 -1.95 -2.48
C ASP A 20 14.98 -2.57 -2.11
N TYR A 21 14.36 -3.25 -3.07
CA TYR A 21 13.05 -3.89 -2.88
C TYR A 21 13.04 -4.91 -1.74
N GLY A 22 14.20 -5.54 -1.47
CA GLY A 22 14.36 -6.42 -0.31
C GLY A 22 14.15 -5.65 0.99
N LYS A 23 14.85 -4.51 1.15
CA LYS A 23 14.68 -3.66 2.33
C LYS A 23 13.31 -3.01 2.44
N LEU A 24 12.67 -2.62 1.31
CA LEU A 24 11.29 -2.15 1.30
C LEU A 24 10.30 -3.22 1.78
N TYR A 25 10.50 -4.47 1.37
CA TYR A 25 9.68 -5.57 1.88
C TYR A 25 9.89 -5.80 3.38
N GLU A 26 11.13 -5.67 3.86
CA GLU A 26 11.41 -5.78 5.28
C GLU A 26 11.01 -4.55 6.12
N SER A 27 10.61 -3.43 5.50
CA SER A 27 10.06 -2.28 6.22
C SER A 27 8.57 -2.43 6.51
N VAL A 28 7.94 -3.51 6.07
CA VAL A 28 6.52 -3.79 6.31
C VAL A 28 6.38 -4.80 7.44
N ASP A 29 5.69 -4.39 8.51
CA ASP A 29 5.14 -5.30 9.52
C ASP A 29 3.96 -6.07 8.90
N LYS A 30 4.21 -7.30 8.51
CA LYS A 30 3.22 -8.15 7.84
C LYS A 30 2.05 -8.52 8.75
N GLY A 31 2.26 -8.57 10.07
CA GLY A 31 1.19 -8.84 11.03
C GLY A 31 0.18 -7.69 11.00
N LYS A 32 0.66 -6.46 11.19
CA LYS A 32 -0.18 -5.26 11.12
C LYS A 32 -0.78 -5.04 9.74
N ALA A 33 -0.04 -5.36 8.68
CA ALA A 33 -0.55 -5.26 7.31
C ALA A 33 -1.75 -6.19 7.09
N VAL A 34 -1.71 -7.43 7.61
CA VAL A 34 -2.85 -8.35 7.54
C VAL A 34 -4.02 -7.87 8.40
N GLU A 35 -3.75 -7.32 9.59
CA GLU A 35 -4.79 -6.74 10.47
C GLU A 35 -5.49 -5.52 9.87
N SER A 36 -4.90 -4.88 8.87
CA SER A 36 -5.54 -3.77 8.13
C SER A 36 -6.65 -4.24 7.18
N VAL A 37 -6.80 -5.55 6.95
CA VAL A 37 -7.79 -6.10 6.02
C VAL A 37 -8.98 -6.68 6.79
N ASP A 38 -10.18 -6.16 6.52
CA ASP A 38 -11.43 -6.82 6.91
C ASP A 38 -11.66 -8.02 6.00
N THR A 39 -11.29 -9.20 6.49
CA THR A 39 -11.40 -10.46 5.75
C THR A 39 -12.84 -10.81 5.37
N THR A 40 -13.82 -10.43 6.19
CA THR A 40 -15.24 -10.69 5.90
C THR A 40 -15.70 -9.83 4.73
N LYS A 41 -15.34 -8.55 4.73
CA LYS A 41 -15.65 -7.64 3.62
C LYS A 41 -14.89 -7.99 2.35
N ALA A 42 -13.63 -8.39 2.47
CA ALA A 42 -12.79 -8.85 1.36
C ALA A 42 -13.36 -10.12 0.71
N MET A 43 -13.77 -11.12 1.50
CA MET A 43 -14.43 -12.32 0.96
C MET A 43 -15.73 -11.99 0.25
N GLY A 44 -16.49 -11.01 0.77
CA GLY A 44 -17.70 -10.53 0.12
C GLY A 44 -17.47 -9.84 -1.23
N ALA A 45 -16.22 -9.54 -1.62
CA ALA A 45 -15.87 -8.98 -2.92
C ALA A 45 -15.69 -10.04 -4.01
N VAL A 46 -15.61 -11.34 -3.64
CA VAL A 46 -15.46 -12.44 -4.59
C VAL A 46 -16.83 -13.08 -4.85
N SER A 47 -17.18 -13.25 -6.12
CA SER A 47 -18.41 -13.92 -6.55
C SER A 47 -18.15 -14.86 -7.74
N ALA A 48 -19.19 -15.57 -8.19
CA ALA A 48 -19.12 -16.41 -9.38
C ALA A 48 -18.82 -15.62 -10.66
N ASP A 49 -19.18 -14.33 -10.68
CA ASP A 49 -19.01 -13.45 -11.84
C ASP A 49 -17.67 -12.71 -11.84
N GLY A 50 -16.86 -12.84 -10.77
CA GLY A 50 -15.53 -12.26 -10.66
C GLY A 50 -15.25 -11.56 -9.33
N VAL A 51 -14.38 -10.56 -9.37
CA VAL A 51 -13.94 -9.78 -8.20
C VAL A 51 -14.43 -8.34 -8.32
N ASP A 52 -15.17 -7.88 -7.32
CA ASP A 52 -15.48 -6.47 -7.13
C ASP A 52 -14.27 -5.77 -6.48
N TYR A 53 -13.42 -5.20 -7.32
CA TYR A 53 -12.21 -4.50 -6.86
C TYR A 53 -12.51 -3.29 -5.97
N GLN A 54 -13.65 -2.63 -6.14
CA GLN A 54 -14.01 -1.50 -5.28
C GLN A 54 -14.33 -2.01 -3.87
N LYS A 55 -15.10 -3.08 -3.77
CA LYS A 55 -15.43 -3.69 -2.47
C LYS A 55 -14.20 -4.29 -1.80
N ALA A 56 -13.30 -4.91 -2.56
CA ALA A 56 -12.02 -5.40 -2.06
C ALA A 56 -11.16 -4.23 -1.55
N TYR A 57 -11.06 -3.13 -2.31
CA TYR A 57 -10.35 -1.92 -1.89
C TYR A 57 -10.94 -1.32 -0.61
N ASP A 58 -12.26 -1.27 -0.50
CA ASP A 58 -12.97 -0.75 0.67
C ASP A 58 -12.83 -1.68 1.90
N SER A 59 -12.31 -2.89 1.74
CA SER A 59 -12.00 -3.80 2.86
C SER A 59 -10.70 -3.47 3.58
N VAL A 60 -9.89 -2.57 3.03
CA VAL A 60 -8.60 -2.18 3.60
C VAL A 60 -8.75 -0.90 4.43
N ASP A 61 -8.40 -0.99 5.71
CA ASP A 61 -8.16 0.16 6.58
C ASP A 61 -6.81 0.79 6.22
N LYS A 62 -6.87 1.89 5.48
CA LYS A 62 -5.68 2.58 4.96
C LYS A 62 -4.82 3.19 6.06
N GLN A 63 -5.41 3.55 7.20
CA GLN A 63 -4.64 4.11 8.31
C GLN A 63 -3.80 3.01 8.96
N LYS A 64 -4.42 1.87 9.29
CA LYS A 64 -3.69 0.71 9.82
C LYS A 64 -2.67 0.15 8.83
N ALA A 65 -3.01 0.13 7.54
CA ALA A 65 -2.06 -0.28 6.50
C ALA A 65 -0.84 0.65 6.47
N ALA A 66 -1.02 1.96 6.60
CA ALA A 66 0.10 2.90 6.67
C ALA A 66 0.95 2.72 7.95
N GLU A 67 0.30 2.44 9.09
CA GLU A 67 0.99 2.14 10.36
C GLU A 67 1.81 0.84 10.33
N SER A 68 1.57 -0.04 9.35
CA SER A 68 2.39 -1.23 9.13
C SER A 68 3.76 -0.94 8.51
N ILE A 69 4.00 0.30 8.04
CA ILE A 69 5.22 0.68 7.34
C ILE A 69 6.17 1.41 8.30
N ASP A 70 7.37 0.86 8.48
CA ASP A 70 8.49 1.58 9.05
C ASP A 70 9.01 2.60 8.03
N MET A 71 8.54 3.84 8.17
CA MET A 71 8.88 4.93 7.26
C MET A 71 10.38 5.25 7.23
N GLN A 72 11.11 5.04 8.33
CA GLN A 72 12.55 5.27 8.36
C GLN A 72 13.26 4.22 7.51
N LYS A 73 12.96 2.94 7.73
CA LYS A 73 13.56 1.83 6.97
C LYS A 73 13.19 1.87 5.49
N ALA A 74 11.94 2.23 5.17
CA ALA A 74 11.49 2.41 3.80
C ALA A 74 12.26 3.54 3.11
N THR A 75 12.44 4.66 3.81
CA THR A 75 13.17 5.82 3.30
C THR A 75 14.65 5.50 3.05
N GLU A 76 15.31 4.79 3.96
CA GLU A 76 16.68 4.29 3.77
C GLU A 76 16.81 3.35 2.55
N ALA A 77 15.77 2.55 2.26
CA ALA A 77 15.75 1.66 1.10
C ALA A 77 15.57 2.41 -0.24
N MET A 78 14.96 3.60 -0.21
CA MET A 78 14.74 4.44 -1.40
C MET A 78 15.90 5.38 -1.70
N MET A 79 16.69 5.76 -0.68
CA MET A 79 17.79 6.73 -0.82
C MET A 79 19.17 6.08 -1.08
N LYS A 80 19.21 4.79 -1.39
CA LYS A 80 20.45 4.05 -1.63
C LYS A 80 21.02 4.24 -3.04
#